data_AF-A0A521DMS9-F1
#
_entry.id   AF-A0A521DMS9-F1
#
_cell.length_a   1.000
_cell.length_b   1.000
_cell.length_c   1.000
_cell.angle_alpha   90.00
_cell.angle_beta   90.00
_cell.angle_gamma   90.00
#
_symmetry.space_group_name_H-M   'P 1'
#
loop_
_entity.id
_entity.type
_entity.pdbx_description
1 polymer ?
#
loop_
_entity_poly.entity_id
_entity_poly.type
_entity_poly.pdbx_seq_one_letter_code
_entity_poly.pdbx_strand_id
1 'polypeptide(L)'
;MNHHDQFTEQGKYTMHLQEHTPLSEQQAKILALRKMGNTTEEISDQLGAHPEVVETIWNDVLEQWNLAQNLCGIMGPDSRRDGENRKKNVFDDSPWRLKTSGGMSYSDEDRSRVELELYEWGTIPGYKFLLIEREISDPTYDSMETTEIRSIHSKDGLHAYIYHDADTLDEVYLRVALLHEAGIDPNSKYAPLTRDLIGREITETEREEALALWLSRVTKHWSGDIHIGTEISSS
;
A
#
# COMPACT_ATOMS: atom_id res chain seq x y z
N MET A 1 8.29 15.88 29.03
CA MET A 1 7.71 15.78 27.68
C MET A 1 8.71 15.01 26.83
N ASN A 2 8.48 13.70 26.66
CA ASN A 2 9.33 12.84 25.83
C ASN A 2 8.69 12.75 24.44
N HIS A 3 9.29 13.44 23.46
CA HIS A 3 8.94 13.41 22.04
C HIS A 3 9.71 12.32 21.28
N HIS A 4 9.84 11.13 21.87
CA HIS A 4 10.71 10.07 21.34
C HIS A 4 10.06 8.69 21.51
N ASP A 5 8.86 8.52 20.97
CA ASP A 5 8.43 7.20 20.53
C ASP A 5 7.84 7.32 19.13
N GLN A 6 8.47 6.56 18.25
CA GLN A 6 8.10 6.34 16.87
C GLN A 6 6.62 5.96 16.80
N PHE A 7 5.89 6.48 15.80
CA PHE A 7 4.60 5.90 15.47
C PHE A 7 4.81 4.41 15.27
N THR A 8 4.11 3.58 16.06
CA THR A 8 4.02 2.14 15.83
C THR A 8 3.60 1.93 14.37
N GLU A 9 3.96 0.80 13.78
CA GLU A 9 3.59 0.50 12.38
C GLU A 9 2.07 0.57 12.17
N GLN A 10 1.32 0.10 13.17
CA GLN A 10 -0.13 0.26 13.27
C GLN A 10 -0.57 1.73 13.33
N GLY A 11 0.14 2.59 14.07
CA GLY A 11 -0.12 4.02 14.13
C GLY A 11 0.06 4.72 12.78
N LYS A 12 1.10 4.38 12.03
CA LYS A 12 1.33 4.91 10.67
C LYS A 12 0.21 4.49 9.71
N TYR A 13 -0.18 3.21 9.73
CA TYR A 13 -1.25 2.74 8.87
C TYR A 13 -2.60 3.35 9.25
N THR A 14 -2.88 3.50 10.55
CA THR A 14 -4.07 4.21 11.04
C THR A 14 -4.12 5.63 10.51
N MET A 15 -3.02 6.39 10.62
CA MET A 15 -2.95 7.78 10.15
C MET A 15 -3.19 7.86 8.63
N HIS A 16 -2.57 6.97 7.86
CA HIS A 16 -2.81 6.86 6.41
C HIS A 16 -4.31 6.65 6.11
N LEU A 17 -4.97 5.72 6.82
CA LEU A 17 -6.39 5.47 6.67
C LEU A 17 -7.23 6.72 7.02
N GLN A 18 -6.88 7.46 8.07
CA GLN A 18 -7.62 8.67 8.45
C GLN A 18 -7.45 9.81 7.44
N GLU A 19 -6.25 9.99 6.87
CA GLU A 19 -5.99 11.03 5.86
C GLU A 19 -6.72 10.74 4.55
N HIS A 20 -6.92 9.47 4.24
CA HIS A 20 -7.46 9.02 2.95
C HIS A 20 -8.85 8.41 3.05
N THR A 21 -9.54 8.49 4.21
CA THR A 21 -10.93 8.01 4.37
C THR A 21 -11.74 8.84 5.36
N PRO A 22 -13.09 8.80 5.30
CA PRO A 22 -13.91 9.48 6.31
C PRO A 22 -13.97 8.76 7.66
N LEU A 23 -13.11 7.75 7.90
CA LEU A 23 -13.14 6.98 9.14
C LEU A 23 -12.62 7.81 10.33
N SER A 24 -13.28 7.68 11.46
CA SER A 24 -12.75 8.18 12.74
C SER A 24 -11.47 7.43 13.13
N GLU A 25 -10.70 7.98 14.09
CA GLU A 25 -9.47 7.35 14.57
C GLU A 25 -9.71 5.91 15.05
N GLN A 26 -10.77 5.67 15.80
CA GLN A 26 -11.06 4.35 16.36
C GLN A 26 -11.48 3.35 15.26
N GLN A 27 -12.22 3.82 14.26
CA GLN A 27 -12.59 3.03 13.08
C GLN A 27 -11.35 2.68 12.24
N ALA A 28 -10.48 3.65 11.98
CA ALA A 28 -9.23 3.46 11.25
C ALA A 28 -8.29 2.48 11.98
N LYS A 29 -8.20 2.55 13.32
CA LYS A 29 -7.41 1.61 14.13
C LYS A 29 -7.92 0.18 14.02
N ILE A 30 -9.23 -0.04 14.17
CA ILE A 30 -9.83 -1.38 14.07
C ILE A 30 -9.64 -1.94 12.66
N LEU A 31 -9.84 -1.12 11.63
CA LEU A 31 -9.60 -1.52 10.25
C LEU A 31 -8.13 -1.89 10.00
N ALA A 32 -7.18 -1.08 10.47
CA ALA A 32 -5.75 -1.38 10.37
C ALA A 32 -5.42 -2.74 11.01
N LEU A 33 -5.90 -2.98 12.23
CA LEU A 33 -5.65 -4.23 12.95
C LEU A 33 -6.29 -5.45 12.26
N ARG A 34 -7.52 -5.32 11.73
CA ARG A 34 -8.16 -6.38 10.92
C ARG A 34 -7.37 -6.70 9.66
N LYS A 35 -6.90 -5.66 8.94
CA LYS A 35 -6.06 -5.83 7.74
C LYS A 35 -4.69 -6.43 8.05
N MET A 36 -4.21 -6.24 9.28
CA MET A 36 -3.04 -6.92 9.81
C MET A 36 -3.30 -8.39 10.20
N GLY A 37 -4.55 -8.87 10.14
CA GLY A 37 -4.94 -10.25 10.41
C GLY A 37 -5.29 -10.53 11.87
N ASN A 38 -5.47 -9.50 12.71
CA ASN A 38 -5.88 -9.68 14.09
C ASN A 38 -7.37 -10.10 14.15
N THR A 39 -7.65 -11.07 15.01
CA THR A 39 -8.99 -11.50 15.41
C THR A 39 -9.68 -10.43 16.27
N THR A 40 -10.99 -10.59 16.49
CA THR A 40 -11.77 -9.65 17.32
C THR A 40 -11.25 -9.63 18.75
N GLU A 41 -10.88 -10.80 19.25
CA GLU A 41 -10.32 -11.04 20.57
C GLU A 41 -8.96 -10.34 20.73
N GLU A 42 -8.05 -10.52 19.76
CA GLU A 42 -6.74 -9.84 19.77
C GLU A 42 -6.88 -8.31 19.70
N ILE A 43 -7.84 -7.81 18.91
CA ILE A 43 -8.14 -6.37 18.83
C ILE A 43 -8.71 -5.86 20.15
N SER A 44 -9.63 -6.61 20.75
CA SER A 44 -10.22 -6.33 22.06
C SER A 44 -9.12 -6.18 23.11
N ASP A 45 -8.18 -7.13 23.16
CA ASP A 45 -7.07 -7.13 24.10
C ASP A 45 -6.12 -5.96 23.88
N GLN A 46 -5.80 -5.64 22.61
CA GLN A 46 -4.92 -4.52 22.27
C GLN A 46 -5.54 -3.15 22.55
N LEU A 47 -6.86 -3.00 22.33
CA LEU A 47 -7.56 -1.73 22.50
C LEU A 47 -8.18 -1.56 23.90
N GLY A 48 -8.15 -2.58 24.75
CA GLY A 48 -8.79 -2.57 26.06
C GLY A 48 -10.30 -2.38 25.99
N ALA A 49 -10.94 -2.89 24.94
CA ALA A 49 -12.37 -2.77 24.67
C ALA A 49 -13.04 -4.14 24.61
N HIS A 50 -14.28 -4.28 25.06
CA HIS A 50 -14.99 -5.55 24.94
C HIS A 50 -15.15 -5.98 23.46
N PRO A 51 -15.08 -7.29 23.14
CA PRO A 51 -15.23 -7.78 21.76
C PRO A 51 -16.52 -7.30 21.07
N GLU A 52 -17.62 -7.17 21.82
CA GLU A 52 -18.89 -6.65 21.31
C GLU A 52 -18.80 -5.19 20.82
N VAL A 53 -17.97 -4.37 21.48
CA VAL A 53 -17.70 -2.98 21.07
C VAL A 53 -16.85 -2.98 19.81
N VAL A 54 -15.86 -3.86 19.71
CA VAL A 54 -15.03 -4.02 18.51
C VAL A 54 -15.89 -4.41 17.30
N GLU A 55 -16.80 -5.37 17.46
CA GLU A 55 -17.72 -5.77 16.39
C GLU A 55 -18.71 -4.66 16.01
N THR A 56 -19.20 -3.89 16.99
CA THR A 56 -20.08 -2.75 16.71
C THR A 56 -19.37 -1.71 15.84
N ILE A 57 -18.16 -1.30 16.23
CA ILE A 57 -17.37 -0.33 15.46
C ILE A 57 -16.96 -0.92 14.11
N TRP A 58 -16.69 -2.22 14.05
CA TRP A 58 -16.42 -2.90 12.78
C TRP A 58 -17.62 -2.82 11.83
N ASN A 59 -18.85 -3.02 12.31
CA ASN A 59 -20.04 -2.81 11.50
C ASN A 59 -20.16 -1.35 11.02
N ASP A 60 -19.85 -0.36 11.86
CA ASP A 60 -19.84 1.04 11.45
C ASP A 60 -18.80 1.31 10.33
N VAL A 61 -17.62 0.65 10.39
CA VAL A 61 -16.61 0.72 9.31
C VAL A 61 -17.19 0.19 8.01
N LEU A 62 -17.93 -0.93 8.04
CA LEU A 62 -18.56 -1.53 6.86
C LEU A 62 -19.68 -0.64 6.28
N GLU A 63 -20.40 0.09 7.14
CA GLU A 63 -21.42 1.06 6.69
C GLU A 63 -20.80 2.29 6.03
N GLN A 64 -19.77 2.89 6.66
CA GLN A 64 -19.03 4.03 6.09
C GLN A 64 -18.35 3.65 4.76
N TRP A 65 -17.87 2.41 4.65
CA TRP A 65 -17.30 1.90 3.41
C TRP A 65 -18.31 1.93 2.24
N ASN A 66 -19.57 1.55 2.46
CA ASN A 66 -20.59 1.60 1.41
C ASN A 66 -20.83 3.02 0.87
N LEU A 67 -20.51 4.05 1.65
CA LEU A 67 -20.66 5.46 1.27
C LEU A 67 -19.38 6.03 0.63
N ALA A 68 -18.21 5.46 0.96
CA ALA A 68 -16.89 5.91 0.50
C ALA A 68 -16.31 5.02 -0.62
N GLN A 69 -17.15 4.61 -1.59
CA GLN A 69 -16.76 3.73 -2.71
C GLN A 69 -15.54 4.24 -3.52
N ASN A 70 -15.22 5.54 -3.41
CA ASN A 70 -14.12 6.18 -4.12
C ASN A 70 -12.71 5.91 -3.52
N LEU A 71 -12.61 5.25 -2.36
CA LEU A 71 -11.33 5.07 -1.67
C LEU A 71 -10.92 3.60 -1.61
N CYS A 72 -10.66 3.13 -2.82
CA CYS A 72 -10.46 1.74 -3.16
C CYS A 72 -9.06 1.17 -2.83
N GLY A 73 -8.21 1.91 -2.10
CA GLY A 73 -6.90 1.45 -1.63
C GLY A 73 -6.94 0.37 -0.56
N ILE A 74 -8.04 0.31 0.19
CA ILE A 74 -8.15 -0.57 1.37
C ILE A 74 -8.58 -2.00 0.98
N MET A 75 -9.06 -2.17 -0.24
CA MET A 75 -9.58 -3.43 -0.75
C MET A 75 -8.81 -3.85 -1.98
N GLY A 76 -7.70 -4.53 -1.74
CA GLY A 76 -7.05 -5.29 -2.78
C GLY A 76 -7.98 -6.27 -3.49
N PRO A 77 -7.61 -6.78 -4.67
CA PRO A 77 -8.38 -7.84 -5.29
C PRO A 77 -8.23 -9.14 -4.49
N ASP A 78 -9.27 -9.98 -4.48
CA ASP A 78 -9.13 -11.35 -4.00
C ASP A 78 -8.15 -12.06 -4.94
N SER A 79 -7.02 -12.48 -4.37
CA SER A 79 -5.94 -13.13 -5.10
C SER A 79 -6.31 -14.45 -5.82
N ARG A 80 -7.55 -14.91 -5.66
CA ARG A 80 -8.13 -16.12 -6.28
C ARG A 80 -9.40 -15.87 -7.11
N ARG A 81 -10.04 -14.69 -7.04
CA ARG A 81 -11.38 -14.47 -7.61
C ARG A 81 -11.54 -13.24 -8.50
N ASP A 82 -10.49 -12.46 -8.70
CA ASP A 82 -10.58 -11.25 -9.52
C ASP A 82 -10.49 -11.53 -11.02
N GLY A 83 -11.42 -12.35 -11.51
CA GLY A 83 -11.68 -12.59 -12.92
C GLY A 83 -13.07 -12.09 -13.28
N GLU A 84 -13.14 -10.90 -13.88
CA GLU A 84 -14.24 -10.40 -14.72
C GLU A 84 -15.60 -10.05 -14.08
N ASN A 85 -15.87 -10.37 -12.81
CA ASN A 85 -17.23 -10.19 -12.23
C ASN A 85 -17.26 -9.60 -10.79
N ARG A 86 -16.45 -8.58 -10.48
CA ARG A 86 -16.56 -7.93 -9.17
C ARG A 86 -17.90 -7.19 -9.08
N LYS A 87 -18.79 -7.65 -8.17
CA LYS A 87 -20.03 -6.94 -7.86
C LYS A 87 -19.67 -5.70 -7.03
N LYS A 88 -20.22 -4.54 -7.41
CA LYS A 88 -20.00 -3.20 -6.81
C LYS A 88 -20.13 -3.12 -5.28
N ASN A 89 -20.68 -4.15 -4.62
CA ASN A 89 -21.04 -4.15 -3.19
C ASN A 89 -20.39 -5.30 -2.38
N VAL A 90 -19.28 -5.89 -2.83
CA VAL A 90 -18.60 -6.96 -2.07
C VAL A 90 -17.42 -6.37 -1.31
N PHE A 91 -17.53 -6.34 0.02
CA PHE A 91 -16.44 -6.01 0.92
C PHE A 91 -15.34 -7.07 0.84
N ASP A 92 -14.08 -6.62 0.74
CA ASP A 92 -12.89 -7.47 0.70
C ASP A 92 -12.12 -7.31 2.01
N ASP A 93 -12.27 -8.31 2.88
CA ASP A 93 -11.58 -8.43 4.16
C ASP A 93 -10.20 -9.09 4.02
N SER A 94 -9.71 -9.29 2.79
CA SER A 94 -8.40 -9.86 2.55
C SER A 94 -7.33 -9.10 3.35
N PRO A 95 -6.38 -9.84 3.96
CA PRO A 95 -5.38 -9.30 4.87
C PRO A 95 -4.23 -8.62 4.11
N TRP A 96 -4.54 -7.77 3.14
CA TRP A 96 -3.54 -6.94 2.48
C TRP A 96 -3.00 -5.91 3.47
N ARG A 97 -1.70 -5.93 3.71
CA ARG A 97 -1.02 -4.98 4.61
C ARG A 97 -0.28 -3.94 3.77
N LEU A 98 -0.58 -2.67 3.98
CA LEU A 98 0.16 -1.59 3.31
C LEU A 98 1.62 -1.63 3.79
N LYS A 99 2.56 -1.86 2.87
CA LYS A 99 4.00 -1.90 3.16
C LYS A 99 4.59 -0.52 2.95
N THR A 100 4.36 0.04 1.77
CA THR A 100 4.91 1.30 1.33
C THR A 100 3.90 2.06 0.49
N SER A 101 3.96 3.38 0.56
CA SER A 101 3.24 4.26 -0.37
C SER A 101 4.11 5.44 -0.76
N GLY A 102 3.85 6.01 -1.94
CA GLY A 102 4.58 7.16 -2.46
C GLY A 102 3.83 7.75 -3.64
N GLY A 103 4.20 8.97 -4.04
CA GLY A 103 3.56 9.61 -5.17
C GLY A 103 4.42 10.70 -5.79
N MET A 104 4.08 11.03 -7.02
CA MET A 104 4.72 12.06 -7.82
C MET A 104 3.68 12.93 -8.52
N SER A 105 3.95 14.22 -8.64
CA SER A 105 3.17 15.12 -9.50
C SER A 105 3.99 15.42 -10.75
N TYR A 106 3.37 15.33 -11.92
CA TYR A 106 4.01 15.78 -13.15
C TYR A 106 3.74 17.27 -13.33
N SER A 107 4.62 17.93 -14.07
CA SER A 107 4.48 19.35 -14.41
C SER A 107 3.64 19.59 -15.67
N ASP A 108 3.21 18.54 -16.36
CA ASP A 108 2.50 18.62 -17.64
C ASP A 108 0.97 18.71 -17.41
N GLU A 109 0.29 19.54 -18.20
CA GLU A 109 -1.14 19.88 -18.00
C GLU A 109 -2.06 18.66 -18.13
N ASP A 110 -1.63 17.58 -18.80
CA ASP A 110 -2.43 16.39 -19.07
C ASP A 110 -2.30 15.26 -18.01
N ARG A 111 -1.25 15.26 -17.17
CA ARG A 111 -0.98 14.20 -16.17
C ARG A 111 -0.72 14.81 -14.81
N SER A 112 -1.68 14.79 -13.89
CA SER A 112 -1.58 15.68 -12.73
C SER A 112 -0.85 15.04 -11.55
N ARG A 113 -1.01 13.74 -11.29
CA ARG A 113 -0.31 13.03 -10.20
C ARG A 113 -0.44 11.52 -10.33
N VAL A 114 0.63 10.79 -9.99
CA VAL A 114 0.60 9.34 -9.76
C VAL A 114 0.79 9.07 -8.28
N GLU A 115 -0.09 8.25 -7.71
CA GLU A 115 0.04 7.70 -6.37
C GLU A 115 0.17 6.18 -6.46
N LEU A 116 1.08 5.63 -5.67
CA LEU A 116 1.38 4.21 -5.65
C LEU A 116 1.30 3.69 -4.22
N GLU A 117 0.60 2.58 -4.05
CA GLU A 117 0.50 1.86 -2.78
C GLU A 117 0.87 0.39 -3.02
N LEU A 118 1.86 -0.10 -2.28
CA LEU A 118 2.28 -1.49 -2.33
C LEU A 118 1.85 -2.21 -1.06
N TYR A 119 1.04 -3.25 -1.25
CA TYR A 119 0.55 -4.13 -0.20
C TYR A 119 1.21 -5.49 -0.29
N GLU A 120 1.43 -6.12 0.87
CA GLU A 120 1.86 -7.51 0.99
C GLU A 120 0.72 -8.35 1.55
N TRP A 121 0.61 -9.60 1.07
CA TRP A 121 -0.34 -10.54 1.62
C TRP A 121 0.00 -10.88 3.07
N GLY A 122 -0.82 -10.42 4.00
CA GLY A 122 -0.51 -10.39 5.43
C GLY A 122 -0.37 -11.75 6.09
N THR A 123 -0.93 -12.84 5.53
CA THR A 123 -0.82 -14.15 6.19
C THR A 123 0.47 -14.89 5.86
N ILE A 124 1.13 -14.57 4.73
CA ILE A 124 2.35 -15.24 4.30
C ILE A 124 3.28 -14.18 3.67
N PRO A 125 4.35 -13.75 4.37
CA PRO A 125 5.34 -12.81 3.84
C PRO A 125 5.91 -13.23 2.50
N GLY A 126 6.10 -12.26 1.61
CA GLY A 126 6.70 -12.45 0.30
C GLY A 126 5.89 -13.30 -0.68
N TYR A 127 4.70 -13.76 -0.30
CA TYR A 127 3.91 -14.67 -1.12
C TYR A 127 3.26 -13.97 -2.31
N LYS A 128 2.55 -12.87 -2.04
CA LYS A 128 1.87 -12.06 -3.05
C LYS A 128 1.96 -10.60 -2.66
N PHE A 129 2.03 -9.78 -3.68
CA PHE A 129 1.98 -8.34 -3.59
C PHE A 129 0.80 -7.83 -4.37
N LEU A 130 0.26 -6.71 -3.90
CA LEU A 130 -0.74 -5.95 -4.61
C LEU A 130 -0.19 -4.55 -4.80
N LEU A 131 -0.14 -4.10 -6.04
CA LEU A 131 0.15 -2.73 -6.40
C LEU A 131 -1.17 -2.04 -6.75
N ILE A 132 -1.42 -0.89 -6.12
CA ILE A 132 -2.50 0.02 -6.51
C ILE A 132 -1.86 1.29 -7.03
N GLU A 133 -2.30 1.70 -8.21
CA GLU A 133 -1.80 2.86 -8.94
C GLU A 133 -2.97 3.80 -9.20
N ARG A 134 -2.86 5.05 -8.79
CA ARG A 134 -3.87 6.08 -9.04
C ARG A 134 -3.25 7.17 -9.89
N GLU A 135 -3.78 7.34 -11.09
CA GLU A 135 -3.51 8.49 -11.92
C GLU A 135 -4.62 9.51 -11.67
N ILE A 136 -4.24 10.67 -11.15
CA ILE A 136 -5.12 11.81 -10.97
C ILE A 136 -4.79 12.77 -12.10
N SER A 137 -5.79 13.07 -12.92
CA SER A 137 -5.71 13.98 -14.05
C SER A 137 -6.67 15.13 -13.86
N ASP A 138 -6.30 16.30 -14.34
CA ASP A 138 -7.15 17.49 -14.38
C ASP A 138 -7.39 17.89 -15.84
N PRO A 139 -8.22 17.14 -16.57
CA PRO A 139 -8.37 17.30 -18.01
C PRO A 139 -8.98 18.66 -18.42
N THR A 140 -9.60 19.40 -17.49
CA THR A 140 -10.36 20.62 -17.82
C THR A 140 -10.33 21.74 -16.76
N TYR A 141 -9.43 21.73 -15.77
CA TYR A 141 -9.35 22.68 -14.63
C TYR A 141 -10.56 22.73 -13.68
N ASP A 142 -11.73 22.25 -14.11
CA ASP A 142 -12.99 22.27 -13.38
C ASP A 142 -13.36 20.94 -12.70
N SER A 143 -12.64 19.85 -13.01
CA SER A 143 -12.89 18.54 -12.40
C SER A 143 -11.66 17.64 -12.44
N MET A 144 -11.26 17.11 -11.27
CA MET A 144 -10.27 16.05 -11.21
C MET A 144 -10.90 14.69 -11.50
N GLU A 145 -10.24 13.91 -12.36
CA GLU A 145 -10.55 12.52 -12.62
C GLU A 145 -9.45 11.63 -12.04
N THR A 146 -9.84 10.63 -11.25
CA THR A 146 -8.93 9.61 -10.72
C THR A 146 -9.19 8.28 -11.42
N THR A 147 -8.20 7.79 -12.16
CA THR A 147 -8.16 6.42 -12.67
C THR A 147 -7.36 5.55 -11.72
N GLU A 148 -7.90 4.40 -11.33
CA GLU A 148 -7.22 3.45 -10.44
C GLU A 148 -7.00 2.11 -11.13
N ILE A 149 -5.75 1.64 -11.10
CA ILE A 149 -5.34 0.31 -11.59
C ILE A 149 -4.91 -0.52 -10.39
N ARG A 150 -5.33 -1.78 -10.33
CA ARG A 150 -4.93 -2.73 -9.29
C ARG A 150 -4.38 -3.98 -9.93
N SER A 151 -3.23 -4.44 -9.44
CA SER A 151 -2.56 -5.61 -9.99
C SER A 151 -1.93 -6.47 -8.91
N ILE A 152 -2.16 -7.78 -8.99
CA ILE A 152 -1.60 -8.77 -8.04
C ILE A 152 -0.44 -9.49 -8.69
N HIS A 153 0.66 -9.58 -7.94
CA HIS A 153 1.91 -10.10 -8.44
C HIS A 153 2.53 -11.10 -7.47
N SER A 154 3.24 -12.10 -8.01
CA SER A 154 4.32 -12.74 -7.26
C SER A 154 5.49 -11.78 -7.14
N LYS A 155 6.49 -12.08 -6.31
CA LYS A 155 7.72 -11.27 -6.21
C LYS A 155 8.37 -11.03 -7.58
N ASP A 156 8.48 -12.07 -8.40
CA ASP A 156 9.10 -11.97 -9.73
C ASP A 156 8.20 -11.22 -10.72
N GLY A 157 6.88 -11.41 -10.65
CA GLY A 157 5.92 -10.66 -11.48
C GLY A 157 5.93 -9.17 -11.19
N LEU A 158 6.08 -8.80 -9.90
CA LEU A 158 6.10 -7.40 -9.46
C LEU A 158 7.31 -6.67 -10.04
N HIS A 159 8.48 -7.32 -10.04
CA HIS A 159 9.67 -6.79 -10.69
C HIS A 159 9.43 -6.53 -12.17
N ALA A 160 8.94 -7.52 -12.92
CA ALA A 160 8.70 -7.34 -14.35
C ALA A 160 7.72 -6.19 -14.62
N TYR A 161 6.67 -6.06 -13.82
CA TYR A 161 5.64 -5.04 -13.97
C TYR A 161 6.17 -3.61 -13.71
N ILE A 162 6.91 -3.41 -12.63
CA ILE A 162 7.43 -2.09 -12.21
C ILE A 162 8.28 -1.41 -13.28
N TYR A 163 8.99 -2.18 -14.11
CA TYR A 163 9.84 -1.65 -15.17
C TYR A 163 9.18 -1.64 -16.56
N HIS A 164 8.03 -2.30 -16.74
CA HIS A 164 7.35 -2.37 -18.04
C HIS A 164 6.42 -1.17 -18.27
N ASP A 165 5.91 -0.55 -17.20
CA ASP A 165 4.82 0.43 -17.25
C ASP A 165 5.24 1.84 -16.80
N ALA A 166 6.55 2.13 -16.75
CA ALA A 166 7.05 3.43 -16.33
C ALA A 166 7.38 4.31 -17.54
N ASP A 167 6.76 5.49 -17.62
CA ASP A 167 6.94 6.42 -18.75
C ASP A 167 8.13 7.37 -18.54
N THR A 168 8.59 7.52 -17.30
CA THR A 168 9.68 8.45 -16.94
C THR A 168 10.69 7.81 -16.01
N LEU A 169 11.91 8.36 -16.00
CA LEU A 169 12.96 7.90 -15.08
C LEU A 169 12.58 8.09 -13.61
N ASP A 170 11.91 9.20 -13.31
CA ASP A 170 11.42 9.49 -11.97
C ASP A 170 10.42 8.45 -11.49
N GLU A 171 9.52 8.02 -12.37
CA GLU A 171 8.55 6.98 -12.06
C GLU A 171 9.22 5.62 -11.81
N VAL A 172 10.25 5.28 -12.59
CA VAL A 172 11.08 4.08 -12.35
C VAL A 172 11.69 4.16 -10.95
N TYR A 173 12.32 5.28 -10.58
CA TYR A 173 12.98 5.39 -9.29
C TYR A 173 12.00 5.50 -8.11
N LEU A 174 10.81 6.08 -8.30
CA LEU A 174 9.72 6.01 -7.33
C LEU A 174 9.31 4.56 -7.08
N ARG A 175 9.09 3.78 -8.14
CA ARG A 175 8.73 2.35 -8.02
C ARG A 175 9.86 1.51 -7.41
N VAL A 176 11.13 1.81 -7.73
CA VAL A 176 12.30 1.18 -7.10
C VAL A 176 12.39 1.52 -5.61
N ALA A 177 12.17 2.79 -5.23
CA ALA A 177 12.15 3.21 -3.84
C ALA A 177 11.03 2.51 -3.06
N LEU A 178 9.85 2.28 -3.68
CA LEU A 178 8.76 1.50 -3.08
C LEU A 178 9.17 0.06 -2.76
N LEU A 179 9.88 -0.62 -3.68
CA LEU A 179 10.42 -1.95 -3.44
C LEU A 179 11.43 -1.95 -2.31
N HIS A 180 12.38 -1.02 -2.35
CA HIS A 180 13.43 -0.88 -1.35
C HIS A 180 12.84 -0.73 0.06
N GLU A 181 11.94 0.23 0.25
CA GLU A 181 11.30 0.47 1.55
C GLU A 181 10.41 -0.70 2.00
N ALA A 182 9.86 -1.48 1.06
CA ALA A 182 9.09 -2.68 1.34
C ALA A 182 9.98 -3.88 1.75
N GLY A 183 11.31 -3.74 1.68
CA GLY A 183 12.27 -4.82 1.93
C GLY A 183 12.38 -5.80 0.76
N ILE A 184 11.98 -5.39 -0.44
CA ILE A 184 12.07 -6.17 -1.67
C ILE A 184 13.30 -5.69 -2.41
N ASP A 185 14.25 -6.59 -2.66
CA ASP A 185 15.45 -6.28 -3.44
C ASP A 185 15.04 -5.82 -4.86
N PRO A 186 15.28 -4.55 -5.23
CA PRO A 186 14.89 -4.03 -6.54
C PRO A 186 15.73 -4.61 -7.70
N ASN A 187 16.88 -5.23 -7.38
CA ASN A 187 17.81 -5.79 -8.35
C ASN A 187 17.47 -7.26 -8.66
N SER A 188 16.38 -7.47 -9.40
CA SER A 188 16.03 -8.78 -9.92
C SER A 188 16.70 -9.05 -11.26
N LYS A 189 17.10 -10.30 -11.52
CA LYS A 189 17.54 -10.74 -12.85
C LYS A 189 16.45 -10.61 -13.94
N TYR A 190 15.20 -10.38 -13.53
CA TYR A 190 14.05 -10.16 -14.40
C TYR A 190 13.71 -8.67 -14.58
N ALA A 191 14.44 -7.77 -13.92
CA ALA A 191 14.31 -6.33 -14.14
C ALA A 191 14.96 -5.96 -15.49
N PRO A 192 14.22 -5.32 -16.42
CA PRO A 192 14.80 -4.62 -17.56
C PRO A 192 15.91 -3.66 -17.11
N LEU A 193 16.94 -3.50 -17.95
CA LEU A 193 17.98 -2.53 -17.66
C LEU A 193 17.40 -1.14 -17.86
N THR A 194 17.58 -0.24 -16.89
CA THR A 194 17.07 1.16 -16.95
C THR A 194 17.49 1.89 -18.24
N ARG A 195 18.60 1.48 -18.86
CA ARG A 195 19.06 1.96 -20.17
C ARG A 195 18.05 1.74 -21.30
N ASP A 196 17.28 0.65 -21.24
CA ASP A 196 16.33 0.24 -22.27
C ASP A 196 15.09 1.17 -22.26
N LEU A 197 14.86 1.88 -21.15
CA LEU A 197 13.76 2.85 -20.98
C LEU A 197 14.15 4.27 -21.42
N ILE A 198 15.39 4.70 -21.16
CA ILE A 198 15.82 6.10 -21.41
C ILE A 198 16.56 6.23 -22.76
N GLY A 199 16.94 5.11 -23.39
CA GLY A 199 17.69 5.12 -24.64
C GLY A 199 19.11 5.67 -24.52
N ARG A 200 19.62 5.84 -23.29
CA ARG A 200 21.00 6.25 -22.99
C ARG A 200 21.53 5.57 -21.74
N GLU A 201 22.85 5.54 -21.61
CA GLU A 201 23.49 5.17 -20.35
C GLU A 201 23.25 6.26 -19.29
N ILE A 202 22.96 5.79 -18.07
CA ILE A 202 22.81 6.61 -16.88
C ILE A 202 24.06 6.39 -16.06
N THR A 203 24.66 7.48 -15.57
CA THR A 203 25.81 7.40 -14.68
C THR A 203 25.41 6.87 -13.30
N GLU A 204 26.36 6.32 -12.55
CA GLU A 204 26.09 5.85 -11.19
C GLU A 204 25.61 7.00 -10.29
N THR A 205 26.19 8.19 -10.44
CA THR A 205 25.80 9.38 -9.69
C THR A 205 24.34 9.79 -9.95
N GLU A 206 23.90 9.82 -11.21
CA GLU A 206 22.49 10.12 -11.54
C GLU A 206 21.53 9.09 -10.91
N ARG A 207 21.94 7.82 -10.84
CA ARG A 207 21.15 6.75 -10.22
C ARG A 207 21.04 6.94 -8.71
N GLU A 208 22.16 7.20 -8.05
CA GLU A 208 22.21 7.41 -6.60
C GLU A 208 21.40 8.64 -6.19
N GLU A 209 21.52 9.75 -6.91
CA GLU A 209 20.79 10.99 -6.64
C GLU A 209 19.27 10.80 -6.81
N ALA A 210 18.84 10.16 -7.89
CA ALA A 210 17.42 9.90 -8.14
C ALA A 210 16.84 8.94 -7.10
N LEU A 211 17.56 7.87 -6.76
CA LEU A 211 17.12 6.95 -5.72
C LEU A 211 17.00 7.65 -4.36
N ALA A 212 17.98 8.46 -3.98
CA ALA A 212 17.94 9.21 -2.72
C ALA A 212 16.75 10.20 -2.66
N LEU A 213 16.47 10.89 -3.77
CA LEU A 213 15.29 11.76 -3.90
C LEU A 213 13.99 10.97 -3.63
N TRP A 214 13.81 9.83 -4.28
CA TRP A 214 12.56 9.09 -4.19
C TRP A 214 12.40 8.31 -2.88
N LEU A 215 13.50 7.81 -2.29
CA LEU A 215 13.48 7.25 -0.93
C LEU A 215 12.96 8.26 0.10
N SER A 216 13.25 9.55 -0.08
CA SER A 216 12.73 10.60 0.82
C SER A 216 11.22 10.86 0.69
N ARG A 217 10.59 10.38 -0.38
CA ARG A 217 9.17 10.59 -0.71
C ARG A 217 8.31 9.33 -0.52
N VAL A 218 8.93 8.17 -0.33
CA VAL A 218 8.25 6.91 -0.02
C VAL A 218 8.12 6.76 1.49
N THR A 219 6.90 6.47 1.94
CA THR A 219 6.61 6.19 3.35
C THR A 219 6.56 4.70 3.57
N LYS A 220 7.36 4.21 4.53
CA LYS A 220 7.29 2.84 5.05
C LYS A 220 6.29 2.75 6.20
N HIS A 221 5.27 1.92 6.00
CA HIS A 221 4.19 1.67 6.95
C HIS A 221 4.43 0.42 7.78
N TRP A 222 5.15 -0.57 7.23
CA TRP A 222 5.38 -1.87 7.88
C TRP A 222 6.76 -2.45 7.56
N SER A 223 7.48 -2.96 8.57
CA SER A 223 8.85 -3.49 8.47
C SER A 223 8.93 -5.00 8.28
N GLY A 224 7.81 -5.72 8.42
CA GLY A 224 7.74 -7.13 8.04
C GLY A 224 8.28 -8.12 9.07
N ASP A 225 8.66 -7.67 10.26
CA ASP A 225 9.03 -8.59 11.35
C ASP A 225 7.77 -9.28 11.89
N ILE A 226 7.43 -10.43 11.30
CA ILE A 226 6.40 -11.29 11.86
C ILE A 226 6.96 -11.92 13.13
N HIS A 227 6.58 -11.39 14.30
CA HIS A 227 6.54 -12.20 15.50
C HIS A 227 5.47 -13.27 15.31
N ILE A 228 5.86 -14.40 14.72
CA ILE A 228 5.07 -15.62 14.86
C ILE A 228 5.24 -15.99 16.32
N GLY A 229 4.24 -15.64 17.14
CA GLY A 229 4.10 -16.10 18.51
C GLY A 229 4.09 -17.62 18.51
N THR A 230 5.27 -18.21 18.56
CA THR A 230 5.41 -19.63 18.83
C THR A 230 5.43 -19.71 20.34
N GLU A 231 4.25 -19.82 20.94
CA GLU A 231 4.15 -20.42 22.27
C GLU A 231 4.71 -21.84 22.14
N ILE A 232 6.00 -21.99 22.43
CA ILE A 232 6.55 -23.28 22.78
C ILE A 232 6.05 -23.53 24.19
N SER A 233 4.91 -24.22 24.30
CA SER A 233 4.48 -24.83 25.54
C SER A 233 5.54 -25.86 25.95
N SER A 234 6.51 -25.46 26.77
CA SER A 234 7.36 -26.39 27.49
C SER A 234 6.53 -26.98 28.63
N SER A 235 6.25 -28.28 28.47
CA SER A 235 5.67 -29.18 29.48
C SER A 235 6.58 -29.34 30.69
#